data_AF-A0A832SP88-F1
#
_entry.id   AF-A0A832SP88-F1
#
_cell.length_a   1.000
_cell.length_b   1.000
_cell.length_c   1.000
_cell.angle_alpha   90.00
_cell.angle_beta   90.00
_cell.angle_gamma   90.00
#
_symmetry.space_group_name_H-M   'P 1'
#
loop_
_entity.id
_entity.type
_entity.pdbx_description
1 polymer ?
#
loop_
_entity_poly.entity_id
_entity_poly.type
_entity_poly.pdbx_seq_one_letter_code
_entity_poly.pdbx_strand_id
1 'polypeptide(L)'
;MYTKEEIIEEIIKIREEIGHDFVEPEIRDIYFNDNELTIITPDRPEKSIIIGKGGWVVGKLREKLSLESIHVISYTDIILKEYQLELSTKHTGKLLEEKRIPQNYREAFNNLYKLLKEKMDAPYNNMIVEQYIDDNLNREAYADANVVVALSGGVDSSFSTVLAKSLGFNVKAMTIDPGTIILPKQFRLNINNLCNRINVPHEYV
;
A
#
# COMPACT_ATOMS: atom_id res chain seq x y z
N MET A 1 18.41 -10.15 15.00
CA MET A 1 18.22 -9.59 13.65
C MET A 1 18.82 -10.60 12.70
N TYR A 2 18.05 -11.10 11.73
CA TYR A 2 18.50 -12.17 10.85
C TYR A 2 19.35 -11.61 9.71
N THR A 3 20.37 -12.36 9.31
CA THR A 3 21.22 -12.10 8.16
C THR A 3 20.58 -12.64 6.88
N LYS A 4 21.12 -12.24 5.71
CA LYS A 4 20.63 -12.75 4.42
C LYS A 4 20.88 -14.25 4.31
N GLU A 5 22.05 -14.68 4.78
CA GLU A 5 22.50 -16.05 4.77
C GLU A 5 21.59 -16.94 5.62
N GLU A 6 21.24 -16.51 6.84
CA GLU A 6 20.29 -17.25 7.70
C GLU A 6 18.90 -17.39 7.05
N ILE A 7 18.42 -16.34 6.37
CA ILE A 7 17.12 -16.40 5.66
C ILE A 7 17.20 -17.36 4.48
N ILE A 8 18.29 -17.35 3.70
CA ILE A 8 18.50 -18.27 2.58
C ILE A 8 18.51 -19.72 3.08
N GLU A 9 19.25 -20.01 4.14
CA GLU A 9 19.31 -21.35 4.73
C GLU A 9 17.93 -21.84 5.20
N GLU A 10 17.15 -20.99 5.87
CA GLU A 10 15.80 -21.37 6.30
C GLU A 10 14.86 -21.57 5.12
N ILE A 11 14.95 -20.76 4.06
CA ILE A 11 14.17 -20.96 2.84
C ILE A 11 14.49 -22.32 2.21
N ILE A 12 15.77 -22.68 2.10
CA ILE A 12 16.20 -23.97 1.55
C ILE A 12 15.61 -25.12 2.38
N LYS A 13 15.76 -25.09 3.71
CA LYS A 13 15.19 -26.12 4.60
C LYS A 13 13.68 -26.25 4.44
N ILE A 14 12.95 -25.12 4.42
CA ILE A 14 11.50 -25.12 4.25
C ILE A 14 11.11 -25.71 2.89
N ARG A 15 11.84 -25.39 1.81
CA ARG A 15 11.59 -25.94 0.47
C ARG A 15 11.78 -27.46 0.43
N GLU A 16 12.81 -27.98 1.08
CA GLU A 16 13.04 -29.42 1.22
C GLU A 16 11.92 -30.09 2.04
N GLU A 17 11.53 -29.50 3.17
CA GLU A 17 10.45 -29.99 4.04
C GLU A 17 9.11 -30.15 3.30
N ILE A 18 8.82 -29.26 2.34
CA ILE A 18 7.58 -29.32 1.53
C ILE A 18 7.73 -30.12 0.23
N GLY A 19 8.88 -30.75 -0.01
CA GLY A 19 9.14 -31.59 -1.19
C GLY A 19 9.32 -30.80 -2.49
N HIS A 20 9.80 -29.56 -2.41
CA HIS A 20 10.22 -28.81 -3.59
C HIS A 20 11.66 -29.15 -3.98
N ASP A 21 11.98 -28.96 -5.27
CA ASP A 21 13.35 -29.09 -5.76
C ASP A 21 14.28 -28.10 -5.06
N PHE A 22 15.50 -28.59 -4.77
CA PHE A 22 16.58 -27.77 -4.25
C PHE A 22 16.91 -26.66 -5.25
N VAL A 23 16.80 -25.43 -4.77
CA VAL A 23 17.21 -24.22 -5.48
C VAL A 23 17.69 -23.26 -4.41
N GLU A 24 18.92 -22.78 -4.54
CA GLU A 24 19.47 -21.73 -3.67
C GLU A 24 18.96 -20.37 -4.17
N PRO A 25 18.11 -19.66 -3.41
CA PRO A 25 17.61 -18.36 -3.81
C PRO A 25 18.66 -17.26 -3.64
N GLU A 26 18.59 -16.24 -4.49
CA GLU A 26 19.37 -15.02 -4.33
C GLU A 26 18.55 -13.92 -3.63
N ILE A 27 19.09 -13.39 -2.53
CA ILE A 27 18.54 -12.24 -1.82
C ILE A 27 19.46 -11.05 -2.02
N ARG A 28 18.92 -9.98 -2.62
CA ARG A 28 19.65 -8.73 -2.82
C ARG A 28 19.85 -8.00 -1.49
N ASP A 29 18.74 -7.69 -0.82
CA ASP A 29 18.71 -6.91 0.43
C ASP A 29 17.55 -7.36 1.33
N ILE A 30 17.67 -7.05 2.62
CA ILE A 30 16.61 -7.28 3.61
C ILE A 30 16.43 -6.04 4.49
N TYR A 31 15.19 -5.77 4.86
CA TYR A 31 14.84 -4.68 5.77
C TYR A 31 13.92 -5.22 6.85
N PHE A 32 14.32 -5.04 8.10
CA PHE A 32 13.48 -5.31 9.26
C PHE A 32 12.90 -4.00 9.76
N ASN A 33 11.58 -3.98 9.99
CA ASN A 33 10.91 -2.91 10.70
C ASN A 33 9.97 -3.53 11.73
N ASP A 34 10.22 -3.29 13.01
CA ASP A 34 9.52 -3.93 14.14
C ASP A 34 9.40 -5.46 13.98
N ASN A 35 8.20 -5.95 13.67
CA ASN A 35 7.87 -7.36 13.54
C ASN A 35 7.60 -7.79 12.08
N GLU A 36 8.06 -6.97 11.13
CA GLU A 36 7.91 -7.17 9.69
C GLU A 36 9.27 -7.29 8.99
N LEU A 37 9.34 -8.18 8.00
CA LEU A 37 10.52 -8.38 7.16
C LEU A 37 10.18 -8.10 5.70
N THR A 38 10.93 -7.21 5.06
CA THR A 38 10.92 -7.04 3.60
C THR A 38 12.16 -7.69 3.00
N ILE A 39 11.97 -8.68 2.13
CA ILE A 39 13.00 -9.36 1.34
C ILE A 39 12.99 -8.78 -0.07
N ILE A 40 14.13 -8.24 -0.51
CA ILE A 40 14.32 -7.75 -1.87
C ILE A 40 15.08 -8.81 -2.66
N THR A 41 14.48 -9.29 -3.74
CA THR A 41 15.12 -10.23 -4.67
C THR A 41 15.66 -9.51 -5.90
N PRO A 42 16.64 -10.07 -6.63
CA PRO A 42 17.11 -9.49 -7.89
C PRO A 42 16.00 -9.34 -8.93
N ASP A 43 15.14 -10.36 -9.07
CA ASP A 43 14.09 -10.40 -10.09
C ASP A 43 12.83 -11.19 -9.65
N ARG A 44 11.91 -11.42 -10.60
CA ARG A 44 10.63 -12.11 -10.35
C ARG A 44 10.78 -13.64 -10.19
N PRO A 45 11.60 -14.33 -10.99
CA PRO A 45 11.98 -15.72 -10.71
C PRO A 45 12.45 -15.94 -9.27
N GLU A 46 13.39 -15.13 -8.78
CA GLU A 46 13.91 -15.24 -7.42
C GLU A 46 12.80 -14.99 -6.38
N LYS A 47 11.99 -13.95 -6.58
CA LYS A 47 10.80 -13.69 -5.75
C LYS A 47 9.87 -14.90 -5.70
N SER A 48 9.68 -15.60 -6.81
CA SER A 48 8.80 -16.78 -6.88
C SER A 48 9.38 -17.98 -6.14
N ILE A 49 10.71 -18.16 -6.15
CA ILE A 49 11.41 -19.21 -5.39
C ILE A 49 11.20 -19.01 -3.89
N ILE A 50 11.36 -17.77 -3.41
CA ILE A 50 11.20 -17.39 -2.00
C ILE A 50 9.74 -17.45 -1.54
N ILE A 51 8.79 -16.99 -2.36
CA ILE A 51 7.36 -17.08 -2.04
C ILE A 51 6.92 -18.56 -2.00
N GLY A 52 7.41 -19.36 -2.94
CA GLY A 52 7.02 -20.75 -3.13
C GLY A 52 5.60 -20.90 -3.70
N LYS A 53 5.25 -22.13 -4.09
CA LYS A 53 3.91 -22.46 -4.63
C LYS A 53 2.84 -22.03 -3.64
N GLY A 54 1.91 -21.17 -4.08
CA GLY A 54 0.81 -20.69 -3.24
C GLY A 54 1.22 -19.89 -1.99
N GLY A 55 2.46 -19.38 -1.92
CA GLY A 55 2.95 -18.65 -0.75
C GLY A 55 3.37 -19.53 0.43
N TRP A 56 3.50 -20.85 0.23
CA TRP A 56 3.81 -21.79 1.32
C TRP A 56 5.16 -21.53 1.98
N VAL A 57 6.20 -21.23 1.19
CA VAL A 57 7.56 -21.07 1.71
C VAL A 57 7.63 -19.81 2.58
N VAL A 58 7.15 -18.68 2.06
CA VAL A 58 7.12 -17.42 2.83
C VAL A 58 6.20 -17.51 4.05
N GLY A 59 5.07 -18.22 3.94
CA GLY A 59 4.15 -18.45 5.07
C GLY A 59 4.80 -19.24 6.20
N LYS A 60 5.52 -20.31 5.87
CA LYS A 60 6.29 -21.12 6.83
C LYS A 60 7.47 -20.36 7.41
N LEU A 61 8.17 -19.58 6.59
CA LEU A 61 9.27 -18.74 7.03
C LEU A 61 8.78 -17.73 8.07
N ARG A 62 7.65 -17.06 7.80
CA ARG A 62 6.99 -16.15 8.76
C ARG A 62 6.70 -16.84 10.10
N GLU A 63 6.11 -18.03 10.05
CA GLU A 63 5.83 -18.83 11.26
C GLU A 63 7.11 -19.17 12.05
N LYS A 64 8.16 -19.65 11.36
CA LYS A 64 9.44 -20.01 12.01
C LYS A 64 10.13 -18.80 12.64
N LEU A 65 10.12 -17.66 11.96
CA LEU A 65 10.74 -16.43 12.45
C LEU A 65 9.85 -15.66 13.45
N SER A 66 8.63 -16.14 13.72
CA SER A 66 7.65 -15.50 14.61
C SER A 66 7.35 -14.03 14.24
N LEU A 67 7.33 -13.74 12.94
CA LEU A 67 7.05 -12.40 12.39
C LEU A 67 5.55 -12.22 12.11
N GLU A 68 5.07 -10.98 12.14
CA GLU A 68 3.69 -10.64 11.76
C GLU A 68 3.48 -10.75 10.24
N SER A 69 4.45 -10.26 9.48
CA SER A 69 4.41 -10.26 8.02
C SER A 69 5.79 -10.44 7.40
N ILE A 70 5.81 -11.04 6.21
CA ILE A 70 6.98 -11.05 5.33
C ILE A 70 6.53 -10.57 3.95
N HIS A 71 7.16 -9.51 3.46
CA HIS A 71 6.97 -8.98 2.13
C HIS A 71 8.12 -9.37 1.22
N VAL A 72 7.82 -9.90 0.04
CA VAL A 72 8.83 -10.24 -0.97
C VAL A 72 8.64 -9.36 -2.20
N ILE A 73 9.64 -8.57 -2.54
CA ILE A 73 9.59 -7.58 -3.62
C ILE A 73 10.77 -7.82 -4.56
N SER A 74 10.54 -7.82 -5.88
CA SER A 74 11.66 -7.87 -6.83
C SER A 74 12.25 -6.49 -7.02
N TYR A 75 13.56 -6.42 -7.21
CA TYR A 75 14.25 -5.16 -7.48
C TYR A 75 13.73 -4.50 -8.76
N THR A 76 13.31 -5.30 -9.75
CA THR A 76 12.62 -4.81 -10.95
C THR A 76 11.29 -4.09 -10.65
N ASP A 77 10.52 -4.55 -9.65
CA ASP A 77 9.29 -3.87 -9.22
C ASP A 77 9.65 -2.54 -8.51
N ILE A 78 10.78 -2.49 -7.77
CA ILE A 78 11.27 -1.27 -7.11
C ILE A 78 11.70 -0.21 -8.12
N ILE A 79 12.50 -0.57 -9.13
CA ILE A 79 12.92 0.37 -10.19
C ILE A 79 11.70 1.02 -10.86
N LEU A 80 10.69 0.22 -11.21
CA LEU A 80 9.47 0.76 -11.81
C LEU A 80 8.74 1.73 -10.86
N LYS A 81 8.70 1.39 -9.57
CA LYS A 81 8.06 2.22 -8.55
C LYS A 81 8.81 3.52 -8.31
N GLU A 82 10.14 3.51 -8.29
CA GLU A 82 10.99 4.70 -8.22
C GLU A 82 10.68 5.65 -9.38
N TYR A 83 10.63 5.14 -10.61
CA TYR A 83 10.29 5.94 -11.79
C TYR A 83 8.89 6.55 -11.69
N GLN A 84 7.90 5.77 -11.27
CA GLN A 84 6.53 6.27 -11.08
C GLN A 84 6.45 7.34 -10.00
N LEU A 85 7.11 7.13 -8.85
CA LEU A 85 7.17 8.09 -7.75
C LEU A 85 7.88 9.38 -8.16
N GLU A 86 8.95 9.30 -8.95
CA GLU A 86 9.64 10.47 -9.49
C GLU A 86 8.69 11.30 -10.37
N LEU A 87 8.00 10.65 -11.32
CA LEU A 87 7.04 11.33 -12.19
C LEU A 87 5.90 11.98 -11.40
N SER A 88 5.31 11.25 -10.45
CA SER A 88 4.22 11.75 -9.61
C SER A 88 4.68 12.91 -8.72
N THR A 89 5.85 12.80 -8.09
CA THR A 89 6.42 13.85 -7.23
C THR A 89 6.69 15.11 -8.04
N LYS A 90 7.35 14.97 -9.20
CA LYS A 90 7.64 16.09 -10.11
C LYS A 90 6.36 16.76 -10.61
N HIS A 91 5.35 15.97 -10.98
CA HIS A 91 4.08 16.51 -11.46
C HIS A 91 3.34 17.28 -10.37
N THR A 92 3.18 16.69 -9.18
CA THR A 92 2.52 17.33 -8.04
C THR A 92 3.26 18.59 -7.60
N GLY A 93 4.59 18.55 -7.53
CA GLY A 93 5.41 19.72 -7.21
C GLY A 93 5.23 20.85 -8.21
N LYS A 94 5.23 20.54 -9.52
CA LYS A 94 4.99 21.53 -10.57
C LYS A 94 3.61 22.18 -10.47
N LEU A 95 2.56 21.40 -10.18
CA LEU A 95 1.21 21.95 -9.99
C LEU A 95 1.14 22.94 -8.80
N LEU A 96 1.87 22.65 -7.72
CA LEU A 96 1.97 23.51 -6.54
C LEU A 96 2.80 24.79 -6.80
N GLU A 97 3.95 24.66 -7.47
CA GLU A 97 4.86 25.76 -7.81
C GLU A 97 4.20 26.75 -8.79
N GLU A 98 3.57 26.23 -9.85
CA GLU A 98 2.87 27.03 -10.86
C GLU A 98 1.51 27.56 -10.36
N LYS A 99 1.15 27.32 -9.09
CA LYS A 99 -0.13 27.73 -8.49
C LYS A 99 -1.36 27.27 -9.29
N ARG A 100 -1.27 26.08 -9.89
CA ARG A 100 -2.37 25.45 -10.66
C ARG A 100 -3.40 24.76 -9.75
N ILE A 101 -3.03 24.52 -8.50
CA ILE A 101 -3.94 24.04 -7.45
C ILE A 101 -4.60 25.26 -6.78
N PRO A 102 -5.94 25.31 -6.70
CA PRO A 102 -6.62 26.40 -6.02
C PRO A 102 -6.25 26.46 -4.53
N GLN A 103 -6.28 27.65 -3.94
CA GLN A 103 -5.69 27.92 -2.62
C GLN A 103 -6.28 27.04 -1.51
N ASN A 104 -7.58 26.76 -1.54
CA ASN A 104 -8.29 25.89 -0.60
C ASN A 104 -7.79 24.43 -0.63
N TYR A 105 -7.24 23.95 -1.75
CA TYR A 105 -6.72 22.57 -1.86
C TYR A 105 -5.22 22.45 -1.62
N ARG A 106 -4.52 23.59 -1.46
CA ARG A 106 -3.05 23.64 -1.49
C ARG A 106 -2.42 22.80 -0.38
N GLU A 107 -2.96 22.87 0.85
CA GLU A 107 -2.43 22.10 1.97
C GLU A 107 -2.61 20.59 1.77
N ALA A 108 -3.76 20.14 1.27
CA ALA A 108 -3.97 18.72 0.97
C ALA A 108 -3.00 18.20 -0.11
N PHE A 109 -2.73 19.00 -1.14
CA PHE A 109 -1.73 18.67 -2.15
C PHE A 109 -0.28 18.76 -1.63
N ASN A 110 0.03 19.68 -0.71
CA ASN A 110 1.32 19.72 -0.02
C ASN A 110 1.56 18.44 0.78
N ASN A 111 0.52 17.93 1.47
CA ASN A 111 0.60 16.65 2.18
C ASN A 111 0.86 15.49 1.23
N LEU A 112 0.16 15.44 0.09
CA LEU A 112 0.39 14.43 -0.94
C LEU A 112 1.82 14.50 -1.48
N TYR A 113 2.33 15.70 -1.74
CA TYR A 113 3.70 15.89 -2.21
C TYR A 113 4.74 15.41 -1.19
N LYS A 114 4.53 15.67 0.11
CA LYS A 114 5.39 15.18 1.19
C LYS A 114 5.36 13.65 1.27
N LEU A 115 4.17 13.05 1.27
CA LEU A 115 4.01 11.59 1.29
C LEU A 115 4.68 10.92 0.09
N LEU A 116 4.55 11.51 -1.10
CA LEU A 116 5.24 11.02 -2.31
C LEU A 116 6.76 11.07 -2.17
N LYS A 117 7.33 12.13 -1.59
CA LYS A 117 8.77 12.25 -1.32
C LYS A 117 9.25 11.22 -0.30
N GLU A 118 8.57 11.12 0.83
CA GLU A 118 8.89 10.12 1.86
C GLU A 118 8.86 8.71 1.26
N LYS A 119 7.86 8.43 0.42
CA LYS A 119 7.75 7.14 -0.25
C LYS A 119 8.84 6.91 -1.30
N MET A 120 9.31 7.97 -1.96
CA MET A 120 10.39 7.93 -2.95
C MET A 120 11.76 7.65 -2.30
N ASP A 121 11.98 8.11 -1.06
CA ASP A 121 13.21 7.83 -0.31
C ASP A 121 13.32 6.35 0.12
N ALA A 122 12.17 5.67 0.29
CA ALA A 122 12.09 4.25 0.61
C ALA A 122 10.97 3.53 -0.19
N PRO A 123 11.19 3.28 -1.49
CA PRO A 123 10.17 2.73 -2.40
C PRO A 123 9.75 1.30 -2.04
N TYR A 124 10.62 0.55 -1.37
CA TYR A 124 10.35 -0.80 -0.85
C TYR A 124 9.45 -0.80 0.41
N ASN A 125 9.47 0.27 1.21
CA ASN A 125 8.81 0.30 2.51
C ASN A 125 7.30 0.56 2.38
N ASN A 126 6.48 -0.50 2.42
CA ASN A 126 5.02 -0.37 2.25
C ASN A 126 4.32 0.32 3.43
N MET A 127 4.95 0.36 4.60
CA MET A 127 4.36 0.94 5.81
C MET A 127 4.24 2.47 5.76
N ILE A 128 5.02 3.17 4.91
CA ILE A 128 5.00 4.63 4.83
C ILE A 128 3.59 5.19 4.60
N VAL A 129 2.84 4.57 3.68
CA VAL A 129 1.48 5.02 3.35
C VAL A 129 0.50 4.63 4.45
N GLU A 130 0.68 3.45 5.05
CA GLU A 130 -0.16 2.94 6.13
C GLU A 130 -0.02 3.81 7.39
N GLN A 131 1.21 4.05 7.84
CA GLN A 131 1.54 4.94 8.95
C GLN A 131 1.02 6.35 8.70
N TYR A 132 1.22 6.90 7.49
CA TYR A 132 0.65 8.20 7.14
C TYR A 132 -0.87 8.20 7.28
N ILE A 133 -1.57 7.16 6.83
CA ILE A 133 -3.02 7.06 6.95
C ILE A 133 -3.42 7.01 8.42
N ASP A 134 -2.81 6.15 9.23
CA ASP A 134 -3.14 5.95 10.64
C ASP A 134 -2.93 7.22 11.46
N ASP A 135 -1.80 7.89 11.26
CA ASP A 135 -1.45 9.14 11.94
C ASP A 135 -2.40 10.30 11.59
N ASN A 136 -3.04 10.24 10.42
CA ASN A 136 -3.79 11.37 9.86
C ASN A 136 -5.28 11.08 9.60
N LEU A 137 -5.78 9.89 9.92
CA LEU A 137 -7.17 9.51 9.63
C LEU A 137 -8.20 10.43 10.31
N ASN A 138 -7.83 10.99 11.46
CA ASN A 138 -8.65 11.91 12.26
C ASN A 138 -8.28 13.39 12.06
N ARG A 139 -7.45 13.70 11.07
CA ARG A 139 -7.10 15.08 10.71
C ARG A 139 -8.36 15.89 10.39
N GLU A 140 -8.45 17.10 10.92
CA GLU A 140 -9.51 18.05 10.53
C GLU A 140 -9.35 18.45 9.07
N ALA A 141 -10.46 18.43 8.32
CA ALA A 141 -10.44 18.80 6.92
C ALA A 141 -10.11 20.29 6.73
N TYR A 142 -9.32 20.60 5.70
CA TYR A 142 -9.08 21.99 5.33
C TYR A 142 -10.37 22.62 4.78
N ALA A 143 -10.65 23.84 5.23
CA ALA A 143 -11.84 24.57 4.82
C ALA A 143 -11.94 24.66 3.28
N ASP A 144 -13.13 24.35 2.76
CA ASP A 144 -13.46 24.36 1.33
C ASP A 144 -12.66 23.41 0.44
N ALA A 145 -11.81 22.52 0.99
CA ALA A 145 -11.10 21.48 0.23
C ALA A 145 -12.03 20.30 -0.11
N ASN A 146 -13.19 20.59 -0.70
CA ASN A 146 -14.25 19.62 -0.94
C ASN A 146 -13.88 18.66 -2.07
N VAL A 147 -14.01 17.35 -1.83
CA VAL A 147 -13.82 16.30 -2.84
C VAL A 147 -14.94 15.28 -2.78
N VAL A 148 -15.37 14.81 -3.95
CA VAL A 148 -16.30 13.69 -4.07
C VAL A 148 -15.53 12.48 -4.57
N VAL A 149 -15.66 11.35 -3.86
CA VAL A 149 -15.05 10.09 -4.26
C VAL A 149 -16.15 9.12 -4.69
N ALA A 150 -16.03 8.61 -5.92
CA ALA A 150 -16.86 7.51 -6.39
C ALA A 150 -16.44 6.22 -5.69
N LEU A 151 -17.28 5.72 -4.79
CA LEU A 151 -17.02 4.58 -3.92
C LEU A 151 -17.79 3.35 -4.43
N SER A 152 -17.08 2.36 -4.96
CA SER A 152 -17.67 1.13 -5.50
C SER A 152 -17.74 -0.01 -4.48
N GLY A 153 -17.09 0.14 -3.33
CA GLY A 153 -16.87 -0.94 -2.35
C GLY A 153 -15.69 -1.85 -2.68
N GLY A 154 -14.99 -1.59 -3.79
CA GLY A 154 -13.70 -2.20 -4.13
C GLY A 154 -12.55 -1.59 -3.35
N VAL A 155 -11.40 -2.26 -3.36
CA VAL A 155 -10.20 -1.86 -2.60
C VAL A 155 -9.69 -0.49 -3.03
N ASP A 156 -9.62 -0.22 -4.34
CA ASP A 156 -9.01 1.02 -4.86
C ASP A 156 -9.82 2.28 -4.51
N SER A 157 -11.14 2.22 -4.64
CA SER A 157 -12.02 3.34 -4.28
C SER A 157 -12.09 3.54 -2.77
N SER A 158 -12.03 2.45 -2.00
CA SER A 158 -11.93 2.48 -0.54
C SER A 158 -10.62 3.16 -0.11
N PHE A 159 -9.48 2.73 -0.68
CA PHE A 159 -8.18 3.33 -0.42
C PHE A 159 -8.15 4.82 -0.78
N SER A 160 -8.70 5.18 -1.96
CA SER A 160 -8.80 6.58 -2.38
C SER A 160 -9.60 7.44 -1.40
N THR A 161 -10.70 6.90 -0.85
CA THR A 161 -11.53 7.58 0.16
C THR A 161 -10.75 7.81 1.46
N VAL A 162 -10.08 6.76 1.95
CA VAL A 162 -9.27 6.81 3.17
C VAL A 162 -8.11 7.80 3.01
N LEU A 163 -7.34 7.67 1.92
CA LEU A 163 -6.20 8.53 1.65
C LEU A 163 -6.63 10.00 1.49
N ALA A 164 -7.71 10.28 0.74
CA ALA A 164 -8.20 11.64 0.59
C ALA A 164 -8.57 12.27 1.96
N LYS A 165 -9.19 11.50 2.85
CA LYS A 165 -9.48 11.96 4.20
C LYS A 165 -8.18 12.25 4.97
N SER A 166 -7.22 11.32 4.97
CA SER A 166 -5.93 11.49 5.67
C SER A 166 -5.05 12.62 5.09
N LEU A 167 -5.26 13.00 3.82
CA LEU A 167 -4.63 14.17 3.21
C LEU A 167 -5.25 15.50 3.68
N GLY A 168 -6.42 15.47 4.32
CA GLY A 168 -7.14 16.63 4.82
C GLY A 168 -8.21 17.19 3.88
N PHE A 169 -8.66 16.43 2.88
CA PHE A 169 -9.81 16.85 2.07
C PHE A 169 -11.12 16.72 2.86
N ASN A 170 -12.10 17.58 2.57
CA ASN A 170 -13.48 17.40 3.02
C ASN A 170 -14.17 16.41 2.08
N VAL A 171 -14.13 15.13 2.43
CA VAL A 171 -14.56 14.02 1.57
C VAL A 171 -16.06 13.77 1.70
N LYS A 172 -16.76 13.66 0.57
CA LYS A 172 -18.07 13.01 0.44
C LYS A 172 -17.95 11.79 -0.47
N ALA A 173 -18.36 10.62 -0.01
CA ALA A 173 -18.39 9.42 -0.83
C ALA A 173 -19.74 9.28 -1.56
N MET A 174 -19.73 8.81 -2.81
CA MET A 174 -20.94 8.55 -3.58
C MET A 174 -20.87 7.19 -4.26
N THR A 175 -21.97 6.44 -4.22
CA THR A 175 -22.09 5.14 -4.89
C THR A 175 -23.29 5.15 -5.82
N ILE A 176 -23.09 4.80 -7.09
CA ILE A 176 -24.21 4.59 -8.02
C ILE A 176 -24.92 3.29 -7.64
N ASP A 177 -26.23 3.34 -7.45
CA ASP A 177 -27.07 2.18 -7.14
C ASP A 177 -27.97 1.78 -8.34
N PRO A 178 -27.42 1.01 -9.29
CA PRO A 178 -28.20 0.45 -10.40
C PRO A 178 -28.98 -0.83 -10.01
N GLY A 179 -29.07 -1.15 -8.73
CA GLY A 179 -29.71 -2.37 -8.21
C GLY A 179 -28.73 -3.50 -7.86
N THR A 180 -29.26 -4.54 -7.22
CA THR A 180 -28.47 -5.58 -6.51
C THR A 180 -27.67 -6.53 -7.41
N ILE A 181 -27.97 -6.58 -8.70
CA ILE A 181 -27.23 -7.41 -9.66
C ILE A 181 -25.83 -6.81 -9.89
N ILE A 182 -25.75 -5.49 -10.01
CA ILE A 182 -24.50 -4.76 -10.29
C ILE A 182 -23.85 -4.29 -8.99
N LEU A 183 -24.64 -3.96 -7.95
CA LEU A 183 -24.15 -3.66 -6.61
C LEU A 183 -24.63 -4.71 -5.58
N PRO A 184 -23.95 -5.88 -5.52
CA PRO A 184 -24.23 -6.92 -4.55
C PRO A 184 -24.22 -6.42 -3.09
N LYS A 185 -24.98 -7.11 -2.23
CA LYS A 185 -25.09 -6.78 -0.80
C LYS A 185 -23.75 -6.68 -0.09
N GLN A 186 -22.78 -7.53 -0.45
CA GLN A 186 -21.44 -7.50 0.14
C GLN A 186 -20.75 -6.15 -0.07
N PHE A 187 -20.83 -5.58 -1.27
CA PHE A 187 -20.22 -4.27 -1.55
C PHE A 187 -20.93 -3.16 -0.77
N ARG A 188 -22.26 -3.19 -0.68
CA ARG A 188 -23.01 -2.23 0.15
C ARG A 188 -22.60 -2.28 1.62
N LEU A 189 -22.41 -3.50 2.16
CA LEU A 189 -21.92 -3.68 3.53
C LEU A 189 -20.52 -3.11 3.70
N ASN A 190 -19.60 -3.39 2.77
CA ASN A 190 -18.25 -2.83 2.79
C ASN A 190 -18.27 -1.30 2.77
N ILE A 191 -19.07 -0.71 1.88
CA ILE A 191 -19.23 0.74 1.73
C ILE A 191 -19.73 1.36 3.03
N ASN A 192 -20.84 0.85 3.56
CA ASN A 192 -21.44 1.36 4.80
C ASN A 192 -20.48 1.24 5.98
N ASN A 193 -19.83 0.07 6.13
CA ASN A 193 -18.88 -0.17 7.21
C ASN A 193 -17.67 0.75 7.13
N LEU A 194 -17.12 0.95 5.92
CA LEU A 194 -16.00 1.87 5.71
C LEU A 194 -16.42 3.29 6.09
N CYS A 195 -17.45 3.85 5.45
CA CYS A 195 -17.89 5.23 5.66
C CYS A 195 -18.24 5.51 7.12
N ASN A 196 -18.89 4.56 7.81
CA ASN A 196 -19.17 4.68 9.25
C ASN A 196 -17.88 4.66 10.09
N ARG A 197 -16.94 3.75 9.79
CA ARG A 197 -15.68 3.63 10.54
C ARG A 197 -14.81 4.87 10.40
N ILE A 198 -14.75 5.47 9.22
CA ILE A 198 -13.94 6.66 8.96
C ILE A 198 -14.75 7.95 9.03
N ASN A 199 -16.00 7.92 9.46
CA ASN A 199 -16.89 9.08 9.58
C ASN A 199 -16.91 9.98 8.32
N VAL A 200 -17.11 9.37 7.15
CA VAL A 200 -17.22 10.07 5.87
C VAL A 200 -18.69 10.07 5.42
N PRO A 201 -19.30 11.22 5.12
CA PRO A 201 -20.64 11.29 4.55
C PRO A 201 -20.74 10.48 3.25
N HIS A 202 -21.78 9.66 3.13
CA HIS A 202 -22.00 8.78 2.00
C HIS A 202 -23.44 8.90 1.46
N GLU A 203 -23.58 8.80 0.14
CA GLU A 203 -24.87 8.82 -0.55
C GLU A 203 -24.93 7.76 -1.66
N TYR A 204 -26.06 7.05 -1.73
CA TYR A 204 -26.41 6.21 -2.87
C TYR A 204 -27.21 7.05 -3.88
N VAL A 205 -26.78 7.05 -5.14
CA VAL A 205 -27.36 7.81 -6.26
C VAL A 205 -27.93 6.89 -7.32
#